data_AF-A0A897N8A7-F1
#
_entry.id   AF-A0A897N8A7-F1
#
_cell.length_a   1.000
_cell.length_b   1.000
_cell.length_c   1.000
_cell.angle_alpha   90.00
_cell.angle_beta   90.00
_cell.angle_gamma   90.00
#
_symmetry.space_group_name_H-M   'P 1'
#
loop_
_entity.id
_entity.type
_entity.pdbx_description
1 polymer ?
#
loop_
_entity_poly.entity_id
_entity_poly.type
_entity_poly.pdbx_seq_one_letter_code
_entity_poly.pdbx_strand_id
1 'polypeptide(L)' 'MPSWEGFNTWFNYQFYMVTAVLVAAVLVWTGRLFLDVIDVRNVSVEVAIAVWIALTVVALGLVRWIND' A
#
# COMPACT_ATOMS: atom_id res chain seq x y z
N MET A 1 -27.08 9.93 -22.73
CA MET A 1 -25.77 9.24 -22.71
C MET A 1 -25.11 9.60 -21.41
N PRO A 2 -24.45 8.67 -20.67
CA PRO A 2 -23.56 9.08 -19.61
C PRO A 2 -22.63 10.14 -20.20
N SER A 3 -22.52 11.31 -19.57
CA SER A 3 -21.53 12.28 -20.05
C SER A 3 -20.17 11.59 -20.04
N TRP A 4 -19.34 11.88 -21.03
CA TRP A 4 -17.96 11.38 -21.07
C TRP A 4 -17.23 11.64 -19.73
N GLU A 5 -17.56 12.77 -19.07
CA GLU A 5 -17.14 13.09 -17.69
C GLU A 5 -17.63 12.08 -16.63
N GLY A 6 -18.88 11.64 -16.71
CA GLY A 6 -19.43 10.64 -15.78
C GLY A 6 -18.73 9.28 -15.93
N PHE A 7 -18.40 8.89 -17.16
CA PHE A 7 -17.61 7.68 -17.42
C PHE A 7 -16.19 7.81 -16.88
N ASN A 8 -15.49 8.91 -17.15
CA ASN A 8 -14.13 9.16 -16.64
C ASN A 8 -14.10 9.18 -15.11
N THR A 9 -15.07 9.83 -14.47
CA THR A 9 -15.16 9.88 -13.01
C THR A 9 -15.35 8.48 -12.41
N TRP A 10 -16.28 7.69 -12.96
CA TRP A 10 -16.47 6.31 -12.54
C TRP A 10 -15.21 5.46 -12.74
N PHE A 11 -14.55 5.58 -13.90
CA PHE A 11 -13.33 4.84 -14.23
C PHE A 11 -12.18 5.17 -13.25
N ASN A 12 -11.99 6.45 -12.94
CA ASN A 12 -10.98 6.88 -11.97
C ASN A 12 -11.27 6.34 -10.56
N TYR A 13 -12.54 6.33 -10.13
CA TYR A 13 -12.92 5.69 -8.86
C TYR A 13 -12.60 4.20 -8.82
N GLN A 14 -12.86 3.47 -9.91
CA GLN A 14 -12.49 2.05 -9.99
C GLN A 14 -10.98 1.87 -9.89
N PHE A 15 -10.21 2.70 -10.58
CA PHE A 15 -8.75 2.66 -10.51
C PHE A 15 -8.24 2.91 -9.09
N TYR A 16 -8.76 3.92 -8.38
CA TYR A 16 -8.39 4.18 -6.98
C TYR A 16 -8.71 3.02 -6.05
N MET A 17 -9.87 2.38 -6.21
CA MET A 17 -10.23 1.21 -5.42
C MET A 17 -9.27 0.04 -5.64
N VAL A 18 -8.93 -0.25 -6.90
CA VAL A 18 -7.98 -1.31 -7.24
C VAL A 18 -6.59 -1.01 -6.65
N THR A 19 -6.11 0.23 -6.80
CA THR A 19 -4.82 0.66 -6.25
C THR A 19 -4.78 0.53 -4.72
N ALA A 20 -5.84 0.94 -4.03
CA ALA A 20 -5.93 0.81 -2.57
C ALA A 20 -5.88 -0.65 -2.11
N VAL A 21 -6.60 -1.55 -2.81
CA VAL A 21 -6.60 -3.00 -2.51
C VAL A 21 -5.21 -3.59 -2.75
N LEU A 22 -4.56 -3.25 -3.86
CA LEU A 22 -3.21 -3.73 -4.17
C LEU A 22 -2.20 -3.28 -3.11
N VAL A 23 -2.28 -2.02 -2.68
CA VAL A 23 -1.38 -1.49 -1.64
C VAL A 23 -1.60 -2.18 -0.31
N ALA A 24 -2.86 -2.39 0.08
CA ALA A 24 -3.18 -3.14 1.30
C ALA A 24 -2.64 -4.58 1.23
N ALA A 25 -2.80 -5.25 0.09
CA ALA A 25 -2.30 -6.61 -0.12
C ALA A 25 -0.77 -6.68 -0.04
N VAL A 26 -0.06 -5.73 -0.67
CA VAL A 26 1.40 -5.63 -0.60
C VAL A 26 1.85 -5.40 0.83
N LEU A 27 1.23 -4.45 1.55
CA LEU A 27 1.55 -4.17 2.94
C LEU A 27 1.39 -5.42 3.81
N VAL A 28 0.24 -6.11 3.74
CA VAL A 28 0.01 -7.35 4.49
C VAL A 28 1.05 -8.42 4.18
N TRP A 29 1.37 -8.62 2.90
CA TRP A 29 2.37 -9.61 2.48
C TRP A 29 3.77 -9.26 2.97
N THR A 30 4.20 -8.00 2.77
CA THR A 30 5.51 -7.53 3.24
C THR A 30 5.64 -7.65 4.75
N GLY A 31 4.55 -7.48 5.52
CA GLY A 31 4.65 -7.66 6.95
C GLY A 31 4.72 -9.06 7.45
N ARG A 32 4.06 -9.99 6.78
CA ARG A 32 4.28 -11.40 7.07
C ARG A 32 5.73 -11.79 6.85
N LEU A 33 6.28 -11.46 5.67
CA LEU A 33 7.69 -11.73 5.37
C LEU A 33 8.62 -11.08 6.40
N PHE A 34 8.27 -9.89 6.86
CA PHE A 34 9.08 -9.19 7.82
C PHE A 34 9.03 -9.82 9.21
N LEU A 35 7.85 -10.26 9.66
CA LEU A 35 7.70 -11.04 10.90
C LEU A 35 8.49 -12.35 10.84
N ASP A 36 8.46 -13.05 9.70
CA ASP A 36 9.26 -14.27 9.49
C ASP A 36 10.77 -13.98 9.57
N VAL A 37 11.22 -12.84 9.04
CA VAL A 37 12.64 -12.43 9.10
C VAL A 37 13.07 -12.06 10.53
N ILE A 38 12.21 -11.40 11.31
CA ILE A 38 12.49 -11.08 12.73
C ILE A 38 12.76 -12.36 13.50
N ASP A 39 11.89 -13.36 13.31
CA ASP A 39 11.96 -14.64 14.03
C ASP A 39 13.26 -15.39 13.67
N VAL A 40 13.69 -15.33 12.40
CA VAL A 40 14.93 -15.98 11.93
C VAL A 40 16.21 -15.23 12.31
N ARG A 41 16.18 -13.89 12.34
CA ARG A 41 17.40 -13.06 12.48
C ARG A 41 17.60 -12.39 13.83
N ASN A 42 16.73 -12.63 14.82
CA ASN A 42 16.81 -12.03 16.15
C ASN A 42 16.87 -10.48 16.10
N VAL A 43 16.16 -9.89 15.13
CA VAL A 43 16.05 -8.43 15.01
C VAL A 43 15.20 -7.92 16.17
N SER A 44 15.57 -6.80 16.79
CA SER A 44 14.75 -6.23 17.87
C SER A 44 13.39 -5.80 17.31
N VAL A 45 12.32 -6.11 18.04
CA VAL A 45 10.94 -5.79 17.67
C VAL A 45 10.76 -4.29 17.38
N GLU A 46 11.52 -3.43 18.05
CA GLU A 46 11.50 -1.97 17.88
C GLU A 46 12.05 -1.53 16.51
N VAL A 47 13.22 -2.05 16.11
CA VAL A 47 13.80 -1.79 14.78
C VAL A 47 12.85 -2.31 13.71
N ALA A 48 12.22 -3.44 14.00
CA ALA A 48 11.25 -4.05 13.14
C ALA A 48 10.02 -3.17 12.88
N ILE A 49 9.38 -2.68 13.94
CA ILE A 49 8.24 -1.77 13.85
C ILE A 49 8.63 -0.49 13.11
N ALA A 50 9.82 0.07 13.38
CA ALA A 50 10.30 1.30 12.74
C ALA A 50 10.44 1.14 11.21
N VAL A 51 11.01 0.03 10.74
CA VAL A 51 11.13 -0.29 9.31
C VAL A 51 9.75 -0.46 8.67
N TRP A 52 8.83 -1.10 9.37
CA TRP A 52 7.46 -1.31 8.90
C TRP A 52 6.70 0.01 8.69
N ILE A 53 6.81 0.92 9.66
CA ILE A 53 6.22 2.26 9.58
C ILE A 53 6.81 3.02 8.39
N ALA A 54 8.13 2.98 8.20
CA ALA A 54 8.78 3.64 7.08
C ALA A 54 8.29 3.12 5.72
N LEU A 55 8.18 1.80 5.56
CA LEU A 55 7.63 1.18 4.34
C LEU A 55 6.18 1.58 4.09
N THR A 56 5.37 1.67 5.15
CA THR A 56 3.96 2.09 5.04
C THR A 56 3.85 3.53 4.58
N VAL A 57 4.64 4.44 5.15
CA VAL A 57 4.65 5.85 4.76
C VAL A 57 5.08 6.01 3.30
N VAL A 58 6.13 5.29 2.87
CA VAL A 58 6.58 5.31 1.47
C VAL A 58 5.49 4.78 0.54
N ALA A 59 4.84 3.66 0.88
CA ALA A 59 3.77 3.09 0.08
C ALA A 59 2.59 4.07 -0.07
N LEU A 60 2.15 4.70 1.03
CA LEU A 60 1.08 5.71 0.98
C LEU A 60 1.47 6.96 0.18
N GLY A 61 2.73 7.40 0.29
CA GLY A 61 3.26 8.49 -0.52
C GLY A 61 3.28 8.16 -2.02
N LEU A 62 3.64 6.93 -2.37
CA LEU A 62 3.67 6.45 -3.76
C LEU A 62 2.26 6.36 -4.35
N VAL A 63 1.28 5.90 -3.56
CA VAL A 63 -0.14 5.90 -3.96
C VAL A 63 -0.62 7.30 -4.26
N ARG A 64 -0.30 8.26 -3.37
CA ARG A 64 -0.67 9.66 -3.60
C ARG A 64 -0.03 10.20 -4.87
N TRP A 65 1.26 9.95 -5.09
CA TRP A 65 1.96 10.39 -6.29
C TRP A 65 1.41 9.79 -7.59
N ILE A 66 0.96 8.53 -7.59
CA ILE A 66 0.31 7.91 -8.75
C ILE A 66 -1.07 8.51 -9.02
N ASN A 67 -1.73 9.01 -7.97
CA ASN A 67 -3.09 9.54 -8.03
C ASN A 67 -3.15 11.07 -8.29
N ASP A 68 -2.03 11.79 -8.12
CA ASP A 68 -1.86 13.22 -8.42
C ASP A 68 -1.43 13.42 -9.89
#